data_AF-A0AAU3M9B6-F1
#
_entry.id   AF-A0AAU3M9B6-F1
#
_cell.length_a   1.000
_cell.length_b   1.000
_cell.length_c   1.000
_cell.angle_alpha   90.00
_cell.angle_beta   90.00
_cell.angle_gamma   90.00
#
_symmetry.space_group_name_H-M   'P 1'
#
loop_
_entity.id
_entity.type
_entity.pdbx_description
1 polymer ?
#
loop_
_entity_poly.entity_id
_entity_poly.type
_entity_poly.pdbx_seq_one_letter_code
_entity_poly.pdbx_strand_id
1 'polypeptide(L)'
;MEHITSTPTAKAPAERFTGDVYLNMIEAPTDPARLAAALVRFTPGARTNWHSHANGQTLYITDGIGLVGTCDSHVVRVSAGQTVKCPAGEEHWHGATDTTLMAHIAMVVGDADGDGTTWLEPVTEEQYTHALNSRNGS
;
A
#
# COMPACT_ATOMS: atom_id res chain seq x y z
N MET A 1 27.63 10.15 -3.18
CA MET A 1 27.08 9.29 -2.11
C MET A 1 26.52 10.22 -1.06
N GLU A 2 25.23 10.14 -0.83
CA GLU A 2 24.54 10.89 0.22
C GLU A 2 24.08 9.90 1.31
N HIS A 3 24.16 10.31 2.57
CA HIS A 3 23.67 9.54 3.70
C HIS A 3 22.47 10.26 4.29
N ILE A 4 21.28 9.74 4.00
CA ILE A 4 20.01 10.24 4.55
C ILE A 4 19.76 9.50 5.87
N THR A 5 19.75 10.25 6.98
CA THR A 5 19.69 9.66 8.33
C THR A 5 18.27 9.42 8.82
N SER A 6 17.33 10.30 8.47
CA SER A 6 15.90 10.09 8.71
C SER A 6 15.06 11.06 7.86
N THR A 7 13.86 10.62 7.50
CA THR A 7 12.80 11.45 6.94
C THR A 7 11.69 11.61 7.97
N PRO A 8 11.13 12.82 8.18
CA PRO A 8 10.00 13.01 9.09
C PRO A 8 8.82 12.11 8.74
N THR A 9 8.16 11.57 9.76
CA THR A 9 6.92 10.82 9.56
C THR A 9 5.78 11.81 9.26
N ALA A 10 5.09 11.60 8.14
CA ALA A 10 3.91 12.36 7.77
C ALA A 10 2.65 11.50 7.94
N LYS A 11 1.53 12.11 8.34
CA LYS A 11 0.22 11.47 8.29
C LYS A 11 -0.31 11.52 6.85
N ALA A 12 -0.82 10.41 6.35
CA ALA A 12 -1.35 10.32 5.00
C ALA A 12 -2.69 11.09 4.87
N PRO A 13 -3.00 11.65 3.69
CA PRO A 13 -4.20 12.44 3.45
C PRO A 13 -5.48 11.59 3.59
N ALA A 14 -6.44 12.03 4.40
CA ALA A 14 -7.65 11.26 4.71
C ALA A 14 -8.53 10.96 3.48
N GLU A 15 -8.32 11.67 2.37
CA GLU A 15 -9.05 11.48 1.11
C GLU A 15 -8.69 10.16 0.41
N ARG A 16 -7.55 9.54 0.75
CA ARG A 16 -7.01 8.34 0.10
C ARG A 16 -7.00 7.09 1.00
N PHE A 17 -7.37 7.25 2.26
CA PHE A 17 -7.24 6.20 3.26
C PHE A 17 -8.43 6.21 4.21
N THR A 18 -8.82 5.01 4.65
CA THR A 18 -9.65 4.85 5.85
C THR A 18 -8.75 4.53 7.03
N GLY A 19 -8.98 5.17 8.18
CA GLY A 19 -8.15 5.03 9.38
C GLY A 19 -6.85 5.83 9.30
N ASP A 20 -5.94 5.58 10.26
CA ASP A 20 -4.70 6.32 10.38
C ASP A 20 -3.54 5.61 9.67
N VAL A 21 -2.94 6.32 8.72
CA VAL A 21 -1.80 5.85 7.93
C VAL A 21 -0.67 6.88 8.01
N TYR A 22 0.55 6.38 8.17
CA TYR A 22 1.75 7.20 8.33
C TYR A 22 2.84 6.76 7.36
N LEU A 23 3.58 7.71 6.80
CA LEU A 23 4.63 7.44 5.83
C LEU A 23 5.96 8.12 6.18
N ASN A 24 7.06 7.45 5.85
CA ASN A 24 8.38 8.05 5.72
C ASN A 24 8.85 7.86 4.28
N MET A 25 9.16 8.95 3.59
CA MET A 25 9.71 8.88 2.23
C MET A 25 11.12 8.28 2.26
N ILE A 26 11.36 7.29 1.42
CA ILE A 26 12.67 6.65 1.24
C ILE A 26 13.32 7.21 -0.03
N GLU A 27 12.55 7.27 -1.13
CA GLU A 27 12.98 7.80 -2.42
C GLU A 27 11.88 8.69 -3.01
N ALA A 28 12.27 9.85 -3.53
CA ALA A 28 11.39 10.72 -4.28
C ALA A 28 11.63 10.53 -5.79
N PRO A 29 10.59 10.48 -6.62
CA PRO A 29 10.75 10.22 -8.05
C PRO A 29 11.52 11.35 -8.73
N THR A 30 12.60 10.99 -9.43
CA THR A 30 13.42 11.91 -10.23
C THR A 30 13.62 11.37 -11.64
N ASP A 31 13.70 12.25 -12.63
CA ASP A 31 14.01 11.84 -14.00
C ASP A 31 15.46 11.34 -14.11
N PRO A 32 15.72 10.27 -14.88
CA PRO A 32 14.77 9.52 -15.71
C PRO A 32 14.14 8.30 -15.02
N ALA A 33 14.53 7.97 -13.78
CA ALA A 33 14.19 6.71 -13.13
C ALA A 33 12.75 6.65 -12.58
N ARG A 34 12.24 7.79 -12.08
CA ARG A 34 10.86 7.98 -11.57
C ARG A 34 10.39 6.98 -10.51
N LEU A 35 11.32 6.31 -9.84
CA LEU A 35 11.01 5.45 -8.71
C LEU A 35 10.62 6.29 -7.50
N ALA A 36 9.47 6.00 -6.90
CA ALA A 36 9.13 6.45 -5.57
C ALA A 36 9.13 5.26 -4.61
N ALA A 37 9.68 5.45 -3.42
CA ALA A 37 9.63 4.46 -2.36
C ALA A 37 9.28 5.09 -1.02
N ALA A 38 8.39 4.46 -0.25
CA ALA A 38 8.01 4.93 1.07
C ALA A 38 7.77 3.76 2.03
N LEU A 39 8.18 3.93 3.28
CA LEU A 39 7.76 3.06 4.37
C LEU A 39 6.39 3.54 4.86
N VAL A 40 5.37 2.73 4.68
CA VAL A 40 3.98 3.03 5.04
C VAL A 40 3.56 2.16 6.21
N ARG A 41 2.88 2.76 7.20
CA ARG A 41 2.38 2.10 8.40
C ARG A 41 0.89 2.34 8.54
N PHE A 42 0.16 1.26 8.77
CA PHE A 42 -1.30 1.25 8.93
C PHE A 42 -1.64 0.88 10.37
N THR A 43 -2.43 1.71 11.05
CA THR A 43 -3.05 1.32 12.33
C THR A 43 -4.04 0.17 12.12
N PRO A 44 -4.42 -0.59 13.16
CA PRO A 44 -5.46 -1.61 13.03
C PRO A 44 -6.71 -1.04 12.35
N GLY A 45 -7.24 -1.74 11.34
CA GLY A 45 -8.38 -1.30 10.54
C GLY A 45 -8.07 -0.30 9.42
N ALA A 46 -6.85 0.27 9.38
CA ALA A 46 -6.50 1.26 8.37
C ALA A 46 -6.13 0.60 7.04
N ARG A 47 -6.58 1.21 5.94
CA ARG A 47 -6.32 0.75 4.57
C ARG A 47 -6.37 1.89 3.56
N THR A 48 -5.77 1.67 2.40
CA THR A 48 -5.98 2.54 1.24
C THR A 48 -7.42 2.48 0.76
N ASN A 49 -7.84 3.50 0.01
CA ASN A 49 -8.93 3.35 -0.95
C ASN A 49 -8.53 2.35 -2.05
N TRP A 50 -9.49 1.97 -2.88
CA TRP A 50 -9.20 1.31 -4.15
C TRP A 50 -8.34 2.23 -5.01
N HIS A 51 -7.35 1.66 -5.69
CA HIS A 51 -6.48 2.38 -6.60
C HIS A 51 -5.77 1.44 -7.56
N SER A 52 -5.15 2.01 -8.59
CA SER A 52 -4.26 1.29 -9.52
C SER A 52 -3.03 2.13 -9.85
N HIS A 53 -1.98 1.47 -10.33
CA HIS A 53 -0.72 2.11 -10.73
C HIS A 53 -0.43 1.83 -12.21
N ALA A 54 -0.11 2.87 -12.98
CA ALA A 54 0.13 2.78 -14.43
C ALA A 54 1.23 1.77 -14.78
N ASN A 55 2.29 1.69 -13.97
CA ASN A 55 3.41 0.75 -14.14
C ASN A 55 3.45 -0.36 -13.07
N GLY A 56 2.36 -0.53 -12.33
CA GLY A 56 2.25 -1.48 -11.22
C GLY A 56 2.96 -1.04 -9.95
N GLN A 57 2.91 -1.90 -8.93
CA GLN A 57 3.44 -1.63 -7.59
C GLN A 57 4.09 -2.88 -7.00
N THR A 58 5.14 -2.69 -6.21
CA THR A 58 5.71 -3.74 -5.36
C THR A 58 5.59 -3.33 -3.90
N LEU A 59 5.05 -4.24 -3.09
CA LEU A 59 4.93 -4.11 -1.64
C LEU A 59 5.86 -5.12 -0.97
N TYR A 60 6.79 -4.65 -0.15
CA TYR A 60 7.61 -5.53 0.71
C TYR A 60 7.21 -5.32 2.17
N ILE A 61 6.64 -6.36 2.79
CA ILE A 61 6.12 -6.25 4.16
C ILE A 61 7.28 -6.28 5.14
N THR A 62 7.34 -5.29 6.03
CA THR A 62 8.42 -5.12 7.00
C THR A 62 8.00 -5.49 8.42
N ASP A 63 6.71 -5.36 8.75
CA ASP A 63 6.21 -5.66 10.09
C ASP A 63 4.70 -5.97 10.09
N GLY A 64 4.26 -6.72 11.10
CA GLY A 64 2.86 -7.00 11.35
C GLY A 64 2.19 -7.93 10.34
N ILE A 65 0.86 -7.84 10.27
CA ILE A 65 0.02 -8.63 9.37
C ILE A 65 -0.91 -7.68 8.60
N GLY A 66 -0.91 -7.83 7.28
CA GLY A 66 -1.74 -7.03 6.38
C GLY A 66 -2.64 -7.86 5.48
N LEU A 67 -3.45 -7.14 4.73
CA LEU A 67 -4.32 -7.64 3.67
C LEU A 67 -4.01 -6.88 2.39
N VAL A 68 -4.02 -7.58 1.26
CA VAL A 68 -4.07 -7.00 -0.08
C VAL A 68 -5.27 -7.60 -0.80
N GLY A 69 -6.19 -6.78 -1.28
CA GLY A 69 -7.39 -7.21 -1.98
C GLY A 69 -7.46 -6.66 -3.40
N THR A 70 -7.99 -7.46 -4.32
CA THR A 70 -8.20 -7.14 -5.75
C THR A 70 -9.69 -7.13 -6.09
N CYS A 71 -10.04 -6.51 -7.23
CA CYS A 71 -11.43 -6.32 -7.63
C CYS A 71 -12.21 -7.63 -7.89
N ASP A 72 -11.52 -8.74 -8.13
CA ASP A 72 -12.09 -10.09 -8.29
C ASP A 72 -12.40 -10.79 -6.94
N SER A 73 -12.39 -10.04 -5.84
CA SER A 73 -12.56 -10.53 -4.46
C SER A 73 -11.45 -11.46 -3.97
N HIS A 74 -10.32 -11.57 -4.69
CA HIS A 74 -9.16 -12.26 -4.16
C HIS A 74 -8.50 -11.41 -3.06
N VAL A 75 -8.10 -12.06 -1.98
CA VAL A 75 -7.46 -11.43 -0.82
C VAL A 75 -6.27 -12.25 -0.38
N VAL A 76 -5.12 -11.59 -0.26
CA VAL A 76 -3.88 -12.17 0.25
C VAL A 76 -3.60 -11.61 1.63
N ARG A 77 -3.47 -12.48 2.63
CA ARG A 77 -2.96 -12.11 3.95
C ARG A 77 -1.44 -12.20 3.94
N VAL A 78 -0.78 -11.13 4.37
CA VAL A 78 0.66 -10.98 4.26
C VAL A 78 1.31 -10.69 5.60
N SER A 79 2.57 -11.11 5.77
CA SER A 79 3.39 -10.87 6.96
C SER A 79 4.83 -10.47 6.59
N ALA A 80 5.57 -10.01 7.59
CA ALA A 80 6.95 -9.52 7.41
C ALA A 80 7.84 -10.50 6.62
N GLY A 81 8.58 -9.95 5.65
CA GLY A 81 9.45 -10.70 4.73
C GLY A 81 8.76 -11.15 3.44
N GLN A 82 7.43 -11.05 3.34
CA GLN A 82 6.70 -11.38 2.12
C GLN A 82 6.63 -10.18 1.16
N THR A 83 6.39 -10.49 -0.12
CA THR A 83 6.28 -9.50 -1.20
C THR A 83 4.98 -9.71 -1.96
N VAL A 84 4.30 -8.63 -2.27
CA VAL A 84 3.16 -8.61 -3.21
C VAL A 84 3.51 -7.74 -4.40
N LYS A 85 3.17 -8.20 -5.60
CA LYS A 85 3.28 -7.43 -6.83
C LYS A 85 1.89 -7.20 -7.39
N CYS A 86 1.50 -5.94 -7.48
CA CYS A 86 0.27 -5.52 -8.14
C CYS A 86 0.64 -5.14 -9.58
N PRO A 87 0.19 -5.87 -10.61
CA PRO A 87 0.49 -5.56 -12.00
C PRO A 87 -0.01 -4.17 -12.42
N ALA A 88 0.51 -3.69 -13.54
CA ALA A 88 0.08 -2.44 -14.14
C ALA A 88 -1.45 -2.42 -14.38
N GLY A 89 -2.11 -1.36 -13.90
CA GLY A 89 -3.54 -1.14 -14.05
C GLY A 89 -4.45 -2.01 -13.19
N GLU A 90 -3.91 -2.94 -12.39
CA GLU A 90 -4.75 -3.74 -11.48
C GLU A 90 -5.30 -2.87 -10.34
N GLU A 91 -6.63 -2.85 -10.20
CA GLU A 91 -7.29 -2.20 -9.08
C GLU A 91 -7.16 -3.06 -7.83
N HIS A 92 -6.61 -2.44 -6.78
CA HIS A 92 -6.35 -3.11 -5.52
C HIS A 92 -6.43 -2.14 -4.35
N TRP A 93 -6.46 -2.71 -3.16
CA TRP A 93 -6.24 -1.99 -1.91
C TRP A 93 -5.35 -2.81 -1.00
N HIS A 94 -4.74 -2.15 -0.02
CA HIS A 94 -3.96 -2.83 1.00
C HIS A 94 -4.03 -2.09 2.33
N GLY A 95 -3.88 -2.85 3.41
CA GLY A 95 -3.99 -2.29 4.75
C GLY A 95 -3.64 -3.28 5.85
N ALA A 96 -3.80 -2.82 7.07
CA ALA A 96 -3.67 -3.64 8.27
C ALA A 96 -4.88 -4.56 8.46
N THR A 97 -4.71 -5.56 9.33
CA THR A 97 -5.87 -6.27 9.91
C THR A 97 -6.56 -5.42 10.97
N ASP A 98 -7.67 -5.92 11.51
CA ASP A 98 -8.46 -5.25 12.56
C ASP A 98 -7.79 -5.20 13.93
N THR A 99 -6.76 -6.03 14.15
CA THR A 99 -6.15 -6.27 15.46
C THR A 99 -4.66 -5.98 15.51
N THR A 100 -3.98 -5.85 14.37
CA THR A 100 -2.53 -5.64 14.31
C THR A 100 -2.17 -4.45 13.46
N LEU A 101 -1.12 -3.72 13.87
CA LEU A 101 -0.40 -2.82 12.96
C LEU A 101 0.14 -3.61 11.75
N MET A 102 0.37 -2.91 10.65
CA MET A 102 1.13 -3.43 9.52
C MET A 102 2.04 -2.34 8.96
N ALA A 103 3.24 -2.73 8.52
CA ALA A 103 4.13 -1.84 7.79
C ALA A 103 4.70 -2.52 6.54
N HIS A 104 4.83 -1.75 5.46
CA HIS A 104 5.50 -2.18 4.24
C HIS A 104 6.27 -1.06 3.57
N ILE A 105 7.26 -1.43 2.76
CA ILE A 105 7.84 -0.53 1.76
C ILE A 105 6.98 -0.64 0.50
N ALA A 106 6.36 0.47 0.10
CA ALA A 106 5.71 0.59 -1.20
C ALA A 106 6.70 1.15 -2.21
N MET A 107 6.80 0.52 -3.37
CA MET A 107 7.64 0.94 -4.50
C MET A 107 6.77 1.05 -5.74
N VAL A 108 6.81 2.21 -6.38
CA VAL A 108 6.07 2.52 -7.61
C VAL A 108 7.00 3.27 -8.57
N VAL A 109 6.85 3.01 -9.86
CA VAL A 109 7.52 3.79 -10.91
C VAL A 109 6.47 4.65 -11.60
N GLY A 110 6.65 5.98 -11.53
CA GLY A 110 5.77 6.93 -12.16
C GLY A 110 5.79 6.87 -13.69
N ASP A 111 4.80 7.48 -14.34
CA ASP A 111 4.72 7.62 -15.79
C ASP A 111 5.26 8.99 -16.25
N ALA A 112 4.88 9.48 -17.42
CA ALA A 112 5.29 10.80 -17.91
C ALA A 112 4.58 11.97 -17.22
N ASP A 113 3.47 11.70 -16.54
CA ASP A 113 2.52 12.70 -16.04
C ASP A 113 2.48 12.76 -14.50
N GLY A 114 3.10 11.80 -13.79
CA GLY A 114 3.23 11.85 -12.34
C GLY A 114 3.62 10.53 -11.68
N ASP A 115 3.06 10.27 -10.49
CA ASP A 115 3.28 9.02 -9.74
C ASP A 115 2.57 7.81 -10.36
N GLY A 116 1.80 8.01 -11.44
CA GLY A 116 1.05 6.97 -12.14
C GLY A 116 -0.10 6.36 -11.33
N THR A 117 -0.49 6.95 -10.19
CA THR A 117 -1.55 6.42 -9.34
C THR A 117 -2.93 6.96 -9.72
N THR A 118 -3.87 6.06 -9.99
CA THR A 118 -5.29 6.40 -10.12
C THR A 118 -6.03 6.00 -8.85
N TRP A 119 -6.52 6.98 -8.09
CA TRP A 119 -7.30 6.76 -6.88
C TRP A 119 -8.79 6.63 -7.18
N LEU A 120 -9.44 5.70 -6.49
CA LEU A 120 -10.86 5.38 -6.64
C LEU A 120 -11.58 5.52 -5.29
N GLU A 121 -12.75 4.89 -5.16
CA GLU A 121 -13.59 4.95 -3.98
C GLU A 121 -12.97 4.26 -2.74
N PRO A 122 -13.40 4.64 -1.53
CA PRO A 122 -13.03 3.93 -0.31
C PRO A 122 -13.44 2.46 -0.33
N VAL A 123 -12.61 1.60 0.25
CA VAL A 123 -12.96 0.20 0.55
C VAL A 123 -14.07 0.18 1.60
N THR A 124 -15.21 -0.40 1.25
CA THR A 124 -16.36 -0.47 2.15
C THR A 124 -16.08 -1.36 3.36
N GLU A 125 -16.79 -1.14 4.46
CA GLU A 125 -16.68 -2.02 5.64
C GLU A 125 -17.08 -3.48 5.31
N GLU A 126 -17.98 -3.69 4.36
CA GLU A 126 -18.36 -5.04 3.90
C GLU A 126 -17.20 -5.72 3.16
N GLN A 127 -16.55 -5.02 2.22
CA GLN A 127 -15.37 -5.52 1.51
C GLN A 127 -14.22 -5.83 2.48
N TYR A 128 -13.98 -4.92 3.43
CA TYR A 128 -12.95 -5.09 4.45
C TYR A 128 -13.24 -6.27 5.38
N THR A 129 -14.49 -6.40 5.85
CA THR A 129 -14.93 -7.52 6.70
C THR A 129 -14.86 -8.85 5.96
N HIS A 130 -15.23 -8.88 4.67
CA HIS A 130 -15.06 -10.06 3.84
C HIS A 130 -13.58 -10.49 3.79
N ALA A 131 -12.70 -9.54 3.49
CA ALA A 131 -11.26 -9.76 3.40
C ALA A 131 -10.61 -10.26 4.69
N LEU A 132 -11.05 -9.78 5.86
CA LEU A 132 -10.59 -10.28 7.16
C LEU A 132 -10.89 -11.77 7.36
N ASN A 133 -12.01 -12.24 6.80
CA ASN A 133 -12.51 -13.61 6.96
C ASN A 133 -12.00 -14.57 5.87
N SER A 134 -11.41 -14.05 4.79
CA SER A 134 -10.74 -14.82 3.77
C SER A 134 -9.56 -15.58 4.39
N ARG A 135 -9.69 -16.90 4.56
CA ARG A 135 -8.56 -17.75 4.95
C ARG A 135 -7.61 -17.84 3.77
N ASN A 136 -6.30 -17.78 4.03
CA ASN A 136 -5.26 -18.01 3.02
C ASN A 136 -5.66 -19.22 2.17
N GLY A 137 -5.83 -18.99 0.87
CA GLY A 137 -5.99 -20.06 -0.10
C GLY A 137 -4.85 -21.06 0.11
N SER A 138 -5.23 -22.31 0.35
CA SER A 138 -4.33 -23.47 0.44
C SER A 138 -3.55 -23.66 -0.85
#